data_AF-A0AAX3ZZT0-F1
#
_entry.id   AF-A0AAX3ZZT0-F1
#
_cell.length_a   1.000
_cell.length_b   1.000
_cell.length_c   1.000
_cell.angle_alpha   90.00
_cell.angle_beta   90.00
_cell.angle_gamma   90.00
#
_symmetry.space_group_name_H-M   'P 1'
#
loop_
_entity.id
_entity.type
_entity.pdbx_description
1 polymer ?
#
loop_
_entity_poly.entity_id
_entity_poly.type
_entity_poly.pdbx_seq_one_letter_code
_entity_poly.pdbx_strand_id
1 'polypeptide(L)'
;MDIYTESISYDPESLETVRVWNYLDPETVECNVVALNPEDSLETFGPEYVNKKFVKLEIPTGQFDLGQQAGNLRSKDGKQRYYQRFIDGDFYPEVFNISNIGTRIDINGQIDCYELYLELYATTITRIAR
;
A
#
# COMPACT_ATOMS: atom_id res chain seq x y z
N MET A 1 -6.22 4.52 3.55
CA MET A 1 -5.00 4.25 2.76
C MET A 1 -5.33 4.46 1.30
N ASP A 2 -4.36 4.89 0.51
CA ASP A 2 -4.52 5.03 -0.94
C ASP A 2 -3.94 3.79 -1.64
N ILE A 3 -4.70 3.23 -2.57
CA ILE A 3 -4.31 2.13 -3.46
C ILE A 3 -4.06 2.71 -4.86
N TYR A 4 -2.91 2.37 -5.41
CA TYR A 4 -2.49 2.76 -6.75
C TYR A 4 -2.55 1.54 -7.66
N THR A 5 -3.12 1.72 -8.85
CA THR A 5 -3.20 0.67 -9.88
C THR A 5 -2.37 1.08 -11.08
N GLU A 6 -1.62 0.14 -11.64
CA GLU A 6 -0.88 0.34 -12.88
C GLU A 6 -1.84 0.30 -14.07
N SER A 7 -1.75 1.30 -14.93
CA SER A 7 -2.37 1.27 -16.25
C SER A 7 -1.36 0.75 -17.27
N ILE A 8 -1.78 -0.24 -18.05
CA ILE A 8 -0.97 -0.82 -19.12
C ILE A 8 -1.64 -0.44 -20.44
N SER A 9 -0.91 0.27 -21.29
CA SER A 9 -1.35 0.62 -22.63
C SER A 9 -0.31 0.18 -23.65
N TYR A 10 -0.79 -0.18 -24.84
CA TYR A 10 0.08 -0.49 -25.96
C TYR A 10 0.09 0.71 -26.90
N ASP A 11 1.28 1.25 -27.16
CA ASP A 11 1.45 2.31 -28.15
C ASP A 11 1.76 1.66 -29.51
N PRO A 12 0.83 1.73 -30.48
CA PRO A 12 1.02 1.11 -31.78
C PRO A 12 2.07 1.81 -32.65
N GLU A 13 2.47 3.05 -32.34
CA GLU A 13 3.49 3.78 -33.10
C GLU A 13 4.91 3.39 -32.68
N SER A 14 5.17 3.30 -31.37
CA SER A 14 6.46 2.86 -30.84
C SER A 14 6.59 1.34 -30.71
N LEU A 15 5.48 0.60 -30.82
CA LEU A 15 5.36 -0.83 -30.52
C LEU A 15 5.73 -1.18 -29.06
N GLU A 16 5.76 -0.18 -28.17
CA GLU A 16 6.13 -0.35 -26.78
C GLU A 16 4.91 -0.58 -25.88
N THR A 17 5.14 -1.35 -24.82
CA THR A 17 4.17 -1.45 -23.72
C THR A 17 4.48 -0.35 -22.72
N VAL A 18 3.60 0.64 -22.62
CA VAL A 18 3.74 1.75 -21.68
C VAL A 18 3.00 1.39 -20.39
N ARG A 19 3.75 1.38 -19.30
CA ARG A 19 3.24 1.13 -17.94
C ARG A 19 3.27 2.43 -17.14
N VAL A 20 2.11 2.88 -16.66
CA VAL A 20 1.99 4.13 -15.90
C VAL A 20 1.20 3.90 -14.63
N TRP A 21 1.81 4.27 -13.51
CA TRP A 21 1.14 4.34 -12.21
C TRP A 21 0.33 5.63 -12.09
N ASN A 22 -0.95 5.51 -11.77
CA ASN A 22 -1.79 6.66 -11.48
C ASN A 22 -1.73 7.00 -9.98
N TYR A 23 -0.78 7.85 -9.60
CA TYR A 23 -0.68 8.37 -8.23
C TYR A 23 -1.60 9.58 -7.96
N LEU A 24 -2.33 10.07 -8.97
CA LEU A 24 -3.14 11.29 -8.87
C LEU A 24 -4.57 11.01 -8.44
N ASP A 25 -5.09 9.88 -8.90
CA ASP A 25 -6.45 9.44 -8.62
C ASP A 25 -6.41 8.02 -8.02
N PRO A 26 -5.85 7.88 -6.80
CA PRO A 26 -5.86 6.60 -6.12
C PRO A 26 -7.25 6.24 -5.61
N GLU A 27 -7.48 4.94 -5.45
CA GLU A 27 -8.63 4.47 -4.67
C GLU A 27 -8.30 4.58 -3.18
N THR A 28 -9.04 5.42 -2.43
CA THR A 28 -8.86 5.53 -0.98
C THR A 28 -9.79 4.56 -0.25
N VAL A 29 -9.21 3.64 0.51
CA VAL A 29 -9.92 2.65 1.33
C VAL A 29 -9.73 2.89 2.83
N GLU A 30 -10.78 2.63 3.62
CA GLU A 30 -10.69 2.63 5.08
C GLU A 30 -9.96 1.37 5.55
N CYS A 31 -9.00 1.52 6.47
CA CYS A 31 -8.17 0.41 6.93
C CYS A 31 -7.76 0.62 8.39
N ASN A 32 -7.57 -0.48 9.12
CA ASN A 32 -6.94 -0.47 10.43
C ASN A 32 -5.45 -0.78 10.25
N VAL A 33 -4.59 0.06 10.83
CA VAL A 33 -3.14 -0.17 10.81
C VAL A 33 -2.75 -1.00 12.03
N VAL A 34 -2.37 -2.25 11.81
CA VAL A 34 -2.20 -3.25 12.87
C VAL A 34 -0.74 -3.39 13.29
N ALA A 35 0.20 -3.33 12.34
CA ALA A 35 1.63 -3.40 12.61
C ALA A 35 2.40 -2.47 11.68
N LEU A 36 3.45 -1.84 12.19
CA LEU A 36 4.22 -0.80 11.49
C LEU A 36 5.72 -1.17 11.27
N ASN A 37 6.17 -2.31 11.76
CA ASN A 37 7.56 -2.75 11.62
C ASN A 37 7.61 -4.24 11.98
N PRO A 38 8.43 -5.10 11.34
CA PRO A 38 8.65 -6.46 11.82
C PRO A 38 9.11 -6.53 13.30
N GLU A 39 9.85 -5.54 13.80
CA GLU A 39 10.23 -5.47 15.23
C GLU A 39 9.09 -5.02 16.16
N ASP A 40 8.10 -4.30 15.61
CA ASP A 40 6.91 -3.81 16.34
C ASP A 40 5.66 -4.67 16.04
N SER A 41 5.85 -5.75 15.28
CA SER A 41 4.81 -6.70 14.93
C SER A 41 4.68 -7.76 16.01
N LEU A 42 3.45 -8.12 16.35
CA LEU A 42 3.17 -9.27 17.20
C LEU A 42 3.38 -10.61 16.45
N GLU A 43 3.66 -10.56 15.13
CA GLU A 43 3.91 -11.73 14.27
C GLU A 43 5.42 -11.95 14.05
N THR A 44 5.86 -13.20 14.17
CA THR A 44 7.22 -13.63 13.85
C THR A 44 7.38 -13.80 12.33
N PHE A 45 8.17 -12.93 11.70
CA PHE A 45 8.49 -13.04 10.27
C PHE A 45 9.75 -13.91 10.03
N GLY A 46 9.81 -14.58 8.88
CA GLY A 46 11.00 -15.32 8.42
C GLY A 46 12.23 -14.45 8.10
N PRO A 47 13.43 -15.02 7.99
CA PRO A 47 14.69 -14.29 7.75
C PRO A 47 14.71 -13.41 6.49
N GLU A 48 13.96 -13.79 5.45
CA GLU A 48 13.79 -13.07 4.19
C GLU A 48 13.12 -11.68 4.37
N TYR A 49 12.61 -11.40 5.56
CA TYR A 49 11.86 -10.19 5.91
C TYR A 49 12.64 -9.21 6.80
N VAL A 50 13.86 -9.56 7.26
CA VAL A 50 14.66 -8.82 8.25
C VAL A 50 15.02 -7.38 7.83
N ASN A 51 15.11 -7.09 6.53
CA ASN A 51 15.49 -5.75 6.02
C ASN A 51 14.34 -5.00 5.35
N LYS A 52 13.10 -5.48 5.52
CA LYS A 52 11.92 -4.94 4.85
C LYS A 52 11.01 -4.29 5.90
N LYS A 53 10.53 -3.08 5.63
CA LYS A 53 9.50 -2.48 6.49
C LYS A 53 8.15 -3.05 6.08
N PHE A 54 7.50 -3.74 7.01
CA PHE A 54 6.18 -4.30 6.82
C PHE A 54 5.11 -3.48 7.51
N VAL A 55 4.03 -3.23 6.77
CA VAL A 55 2.78 -2.73 7.34
C VAL A 55 1.71 -3.79 7.18
N LYS A 56 1.09 -4.20 8.29
CA LYS A 56 -0.11 -5.03 8.25
C LYS A 56 -1.34 -4.14 8.33
N LEU A 57 -2.22 -4.28 7.36
CA LEU A 57 -3.48 -3.55 7.31
C LEU A 57 -4.65 -4.51 7.29
N GLU A 58 -5.69 -4.21 8.06
CA GLU A 58 -6.98 -4.89 7.96
C GLU A 58 -7.96 -3.99 7.23
N ILE A 59 -8.57 -4.52 6.18
CA ILE A 59 -9.48 -3.78 5.31
C ILE A 59 -10.81 -4.55 5.23
N PRO A 60 -11.93 -3.98 5.67
CA PRO A 60 -13.19 -4.71 5.79
C PRO A 60 -13.80 -5.10 4.45
N THR A 61 -13.50 -4.36 3.38
CA THR A 61 -14.06 -4.57 2.05
C THR A 61 -13.06 -4.19 0.97
N GLY A 62 -13.07 -4.89 -0.16
CA GLY A 62 -12.32 -4.50 -1.34
C GLY A 62 -11.95 -5.67 -2.23
N GLN A 63 -11.38 -5.37 -3.39
CA GLN A 63 -10.70 -6.33 -4.25
C GLN A 63 -9.28 -5.82 -4.44
N PHE A 64 -8.31 -6.59 -3.98
CA PHE A 64 -6.90 -6.23 -4.00
C PHE A 64 -6.11 -7.24 -4.83
N ASP A 65 -5.11 -6.75 -5.54
CA ASP A 65 -4.21 -7.54 -6.37
C ASP A 65 -2.75 -7.28 -5.98
N LEU A 66 -1.89 -8.31 -6.07
CA LEU A 66 -0.46 -8.20 -5.78
C LEU A 66 0.29 -7.26 -6.75
N GLY A 67 -0.28 -7.02 -7.93
CA GLY A 67 0.18 -6.04 -8.90
C GLY A 67 -0.20 -4.60 -8.57
N GLN A 68 -0.93 -4.34 -7.48
CA GLN A 68 -1.21 -2.99 -7.00
C GLN A 68 -0.17 -2.50 -6.00
N GLN A 69 -0.14 -1.19 -5.80
CA GLN A 69 0.68 -0.53 -4.78
C GLN A 69 -0.21 0.20 -3.77
N ALA A 70 0.35 0.47 -2.60
CA ALA A 70 -0.33 1.13 -1.51
C ALA A 70 0.50 2.29 -0.95
N GLY A 71 -0.14 3.29 -0.37
CA GLY A 71 0.56 4.37 0.32
C GLY A 71 -0.35 5.35 1.02
N ASN A 72 0.23 6.49 1.38
CA ASN A 72 -0.47 7.60 2.03
C ASN A 72 -1.29 7.15 3.26
N LEU A 73 -0.63 6.43 4.17
CA LEU A 73 -1.26 5.92 5.38
C LEU A 73 -1.47 7.06 6.38
N ARG A 74 -2.74 7.36 6.67
CA ARG A 74 -3.12 8.48 7.52
C ARG A 74 -4.35 8.13 8.35
N SER A 75 -4.38 8.64 9.57
CA SER A 75 -5.57 8.63 10.41
C SER A 75 -6.70 9.44 9.78
N LYS A 76 -7.94 9.05 10.09
CA LYS A 76 -9.16 9.72 9.59
C LYS A 76 -9.27 11.18 10.05
N ASP A 77 -8.74 11.50 11.23
CA ASP A 77 -8.70 12.86 11.75
C ASP A 77 -7.50 13.68 11.23
N GLY A 78 -6.64 13.08 10.41
CA GLY A 78 -5.49 13.70 9.78
C GLY A 78 -4.34 14.06 10.73
N LYS A 79 -4.45 13.74 12.02
CA LYS A 79 -3.44 14.11 13.04
C LYS A 79 -2.24 13.19 13.02
N GLN A 80 -2.47 11.90 12.77
CA GLN A 80 -1.42 10.91 12.61
C GLN A 80 -1.21 10.61 11.13
N ARG A 81 0.05 10.73 10.70
CA ARG A 81 0.55 10.41 9.37
C ARG A 81 1.60 9.32 9.54
N TYR A 82 1.40 8.19 8.88
CA TYR A 82 2.31 7.06 8.90
C TYR A 82 3.02 6.99 7.55
N TYR A 83 4.32 6.71 7.56
CA TYR A 83 5.13 6.53 6.35
C TYR A 83 4.95 7.66 5.33
N GLN A 84 4.99 8.88 5.83
CA GLN A 84 5.16 10.06 5.03
C GLN A 84 6.49 10.71 5.42
N ARG A 85 7.24 11.18 4.42
CA ARG A 85 8.47 11.94 4.65
C ARG A 85 8.21 13.41 4.47
N PHE A 86 8.76 14.22 5.36
CA PHE A 86 8.76 15.66 5.22
C PHE A 86 9.99 16.08 4.41
N ILE A 87 9.78 16.66 3.22
CA ILE A 87 10.83 17.09 2.29
C ILE A 87 10.46 18.49 1.80
N ASP A 88 11.39 19.44 1.89
CA ASP A 88 11.23 20.81 1.37
C ASP A 88 9.94 21.54 1.78
N GLY A 89 9.44 21.28 2.98
CA GLY A 89 8.24 21.94 3.50
C GLY A 89 6.93 21.17 3.29
N ASP A 90 6.97 20.05 2.56
CA ASP A 90 5.79 19.24 2.21
C ASP A 90 5.93 17.78 2.68
N PHE A 91 4.79 17.13 2.93
CA PHE A 91 4.73 15.70 3.25
C PHE A 91 4.50 14.89 1.97
N TYR A 92 5.37 13.91 1.74
CA TYR A 92 5.32 13.00 0.61
C TYR A 92 5.04 11.57 1.07
N PRO A 93 4.14 10.83 0.40
CA PRO A 93 3.85 9.45 0.77
C PRO A 93 5.02 8.53 0.40
N GLU A 94 5.34 7.61 1.30
CA GLU A 94 6.08 6.39 0.93
C GLU A 94 5.12 5.42 0.23
N VAL A 95 5.64 4.71 -0.78
CA VAL A 95 4.90 3.71 -1.54
C VAL A 95 5.33 2.33 -1.09
N PHE A 96 4.37 1.43 -1.06
CA PHE A 96 4.56 0.04 -0.71
C PHE A 96 4.05 -0.85 -1.82
N ASN A 97 4.74 -1.96 -2.05
CA ASN A 97 4.19 -3.05 -2.83
C ASN A 97 3.28 -3.89 -1.93
N ILE A 98 2.17 -4.39 -2.49
CA ILE A 98 1.39 -5.42 -1.80
C ILE A 98 2.13 -6.75 -1.95
N SER A 99 2.74 -7.20 -0.88
CA SER A 99 3.60 -8.40 -0.85
C SER A 99 2.83 -9.68 -0.51
N ASN A 100 1.70 -9.55 0.19
CA ASN A 100 0.79 -10.65 0.49
C ASN A 100 -0.62 -10.12 0.79
N ILE A 101 -1.63 -10.96 0.50
CA ILE A 101 -3.04 -10.70 0.78
C ILE A 101 -3.60 -11.93 1.50
N GLY A 102 -3.90 -11.77 2.79
CA GLY A 102 -4.67 -12.72 3.58
C GLY A 102 -6.17 -12.41 3.51
N THR A 103 -7.01 -13.42 3.67
CA THR A 103 -8.46 -13.25 3.84
C THR A 103 -8.84 -13.81 5.20
N ARG A 104 -9.37 -12.95 6.09
CA ARG A 104 -9.93 -13.37 7.37
C ARG A 104 -11.39 -13.74 7.17
N ILE A 105 -11.74 -14.93 7.63
CA ILE A 105 -13.09 -15.48 7.53
C ILE A 105 -13.68 -15.56 8.95
N ASP A 106 -14.92 -15.10 9.11
CA ASP A 106 -15.64 -15.18 10.37
C ASP A 106 -16.10 -16.62 10.69
N ILE A 107 -16.70 -16.81 11.87
CA ILE A 107 -17.22 -18.12 12.30
C ILE A 107 -18.33 -18.68 11.39
N ASN A 108 -18.95 -17.82 10.58
CA ASN A 108 -20.03 -18.18 9.67
C ASN A 108 -19.53 -18.48 8.25
N GLY A 109 -18.21 -18.41 8.00
CA GLY A 109 -17.63 -18.62 6.68
C GLY A 109 -17.68 -17.38 5.76
N GLN A 110 -18.00 -16.20 6.29
CA GLN A 110 -18.05 -14.94 5.55
C GLN A 110 -16.71 -14.21 5.64
N ILE A 111 -16.37 -13.44 4.60
CA ILE A 111 -15.18 -12.58 4.64
C ILE A 111 -15.43 -11.46 5.65
N ASP A 112 -14.60 -11.42 6.69
CA ASP A 112 -14.62 -10.39 7.71
C ASP A 112 -13.70 -9.22 7.31
N CYS A 113 -12.48 -9.53 6.86
CA CYS A 113 -11.56 -8.53 6.32
C CYS A 113 -10.48 -9.15 5.42
N TYR A 114 -9.79 -8.29 4.68
CA TYR A 114 -8.55 -8.58 3.98
C TYR A 114 -7.36 -8.08 4.80
N GLU A 115 -6.34 -8.92 4.92
CA GLU A 115 -5.07 -8.59 5.57
C GLU A 115 -4.03 -8.31 4.50
N LEU A 116 -3.64 -7.04 4.33
CA LEU A 116 -2.60 -6.66 3.38
C LEU A 116 -1.26 -6.54 4.09
N TYR A 117 -0.25 -7.20 3.54
CA TYR A 117 1.14 -7.06 3.96
C TYR A 117 1.86 -6.18 2.95
N LEU A 118 2.27 -4.99 3.42
CA LEU A 118 2.89 -3.98 2.59
C LEU A 118 4.40 -3.98 2.79
N GLU A 119 5.16 -4.12 1.72
CA GLU A 119 6.61 -4.02 1.74
C GLU A 119 7.05 -2.65 1.22
N LEU A 120 7.83 -1.91 2.01
CA LEU A 120 8.31 -0.59 1.59
C LEU A 120 9.07 -0.70 0.26
N TYR A 121 8.50 -0.08 -0.76
CA TYR A 121 9.14 0.10 -2.04
C TYR A 121 10.08 1.29 -1.91
N ALA A 122 11.33 1.15 -2.34
CA ALA A 122 12.41 2.13 -2.09
C ALA A 122 12.20 3.54 -2.71
N THR A 123 11.00 3.83 -3.22
CA THR A 123 10.65 5.05 -3.93
C THR A 123 9.71 5.91 -3.07
N THR A 124 10.13 7.14 -2.79
CA THR A 124 9.26 8.20 -2.28
C THR A 124 8.69 8.97 -3.48
N ILE A 125 7.38 9.17 -3.54
CA ILE A 125 6.78 9.99 -4.59
C ILE A 125 7.03 11.45 -4.24
N THR A 126 7.95 12.12 -4.93
CA THR A 126 8.25 13.56 -4.74
C THR A 126 7.60 14.47 -5.78
N ARG A 127 6.98 13.88 -6.81
CA ARG A 127 6.24 14.60 -7.85
C ARG A 127 4.92 13.89 -8.12
N ILE A 128 3.84 14.53 -7.68
CA ILE A 128 2.46 14.20 -8.03
C ILE A 128 2.12 15.21 -9.14
N ALA A 129 2.05 14.78 -10.40
CA ALA A 129 1.68 15.65 -11.52
C ALA A 129 0.29 16.26 -11.26
N ARG A 130 0.19 17.58 -11.10
CA ARG A 130 -1.10 18.26 -10.88
C ARG A 130 -1.79 18.61 -12.19
#